data_AF-A0A382GF21-F1
#
_entry.id   AF-A0A382GF21-F1
#
_cell.length_a   1.000
_cell.length_b   1.000
_cell.length_c   1.000
_cell.angle_alpha   90.00
_cell.angle_beta   90.00
_cell.angle_gamma   90.00
#
_symmetry.space_group_name_H-M   'P 1'
#
loop_
_entity.id
_entity.type
_entity.pdbx_description
1 polymer ?
#
loop_
_entity_poly.entity_id
_entity_poly.type
_entity_poly.pdbx_seq_one_letter_code
_entity_poly.pdbx_strand_id
1 'polypeptide(L)'
;VVDGHDKGLRQQLQRLGKRSVAGWKVGLTSGGGRDSMGIGFRPFGFILNDRCLQSSDSLQFAELPDIEVETELCFRFKADL
;
A
#
# COMPACT_ATOMS: atom_id res chain seq x y z
N VAL A 1 15.58 -11.24 -20.68
CA VAL A 1 14.30 -11.47 -19.98
C VAL A 1 14.32 -10.64 -18.70
N VAL A 2 13.94 -9.36 -18.77
CA VAL A 2 13.97 -8.42 -17.61
C VAL A 2 12.60 -7.74 -17.42
N ASP A 3 11.66 -7.90 -18.35
CA ASP A 3 10.37 -7.17 -18.41
C ASP A 3 9.25 -7.68 -17.47
N GLY A 4 9.55 -8.55 -16.50
CA GLY A 4 8.54 -9.15 -15.63
C GLY A 4 8.39 -8.49 -14.26
N HIS A 5 9.50 -8.01 -13.69
CA HIS A 5 9.57 -7.64 -12.27
C HIS A 5 8.92 -6.29 -11.96
N ASP A 6 8.81 -5.41 -12.96
CA ASP A 6 8.26 -4.06 -12.83
C ASP A 6 6.82 -3.93 -13.35
N LYS A 7 6.25 -4.98 -13.96
CA LYS A 7 4.88 -4.95 -14.50
C LYS A 7 3.85 -4.54 -13.45
N GLY A 8 4.00 -5.02 -12.21
CA GLY A 8 3.16 -4.61 -11.08
C GLY A 8 3.30 -3.12 -10.77
N LEU A 9 4.53 -2.63 -10.67
CA LEU A 9 4.81 -1.21 -10.42
C LEU A 9 4.25 -0.31 -11.53
N ARG A 10 4.42 -0.68 -12.80
CA ARG A 10 3.86 0.08 -13.93
C ARG A 10 2.34 0.20 -13.84
N GLN A 11 1.64 -0.89 -13.50
CA GLN A 11 0.20 -0.84 -13.29
C GLN A 11 -0.18 0.05 -12.09
N GLN A 12 0.59 -0.02 -11.01
CA GLN A 12 0.37 0.86 -9.85
C GLN A 12 0.55 2.33 -10.21
N LEU A 13 1.61 2.69 -10.93
CA LEU A 13 1.88 4.06 -11.38
C LEU A 13 0.81 4.56 -12.37
N GLN A 14 0.36 3.70 -13.29
CA GLN A 14 -0.74 4.03 -14.20
C GLN A 14 -2.04 4.33 -13.44
N ARG A 15 -2.38 3.51 -12.43
CA ARG A 15 -3.56 3.72 -11.58
C ARG A 15 -3.42 4.93 -10.66
N LEU A 16 -2.20 5.22 -10.20
CA LEU A 16 -1.91 6.40 -9.38
C LEU A 16 -2.15 7.68 -10.17
N GLY A 17 -1.68 7.74 -11.42
CA GLY A 17 -1.83 8.91 -12.28
C GLY A 17 -1.30 10.19 -11.61
N LYS A 18 -2.15 11.22 -11.51
CA LYS A 18 -1.82 12.51 -10.87
C LYS A 18 -2.35 12.65 -9.44
N ARG A 19 -2.79 11.55 -8.80
CA ARG A 19 -3.38 11.61 -7.46
C ARG A 19 -2.31 11.96 -6.42
N SER A 20 -2.72 12.74 -5.42
CA SER A 20 -1.83 13.12 -4.31
C SER A 20 -1.56 11.93 -3.40
N VAL A 21 -0.29 11.70 -3.08
CA VAL A 21 0.20 10.61 -2.24
C VAL A 21 0.53 11.15 -0.85
N ALA A 22 0.09 10.43 0.19
CA ALA A 22 0.43 10.68 1.58
C ALA A 22 1.64 9.86 2.06
N GLY A 23 1.91 8.72 1.40
CA GLY A 23 3.02 7.84 1.73
C GLY A 23 2.92 6.48 1.04
N TRP A 24 3.54 5.46 1.64
CA TRP A 24 3.58 4.09 1.12
C TRP A 24 3.23 3.08 2.23
N LYS A 25 2.67 1.95 1.84
CA LYS A 25 2.43 0.77 2.67
C LYS A 25 3.26 -0.38 2.13
N VAL A 26 3.97 -1.09 3.00
CA VAL A 26 4.59 -2.39 2.67
C VAL A 26 3.63 -3.49 3.11
N GLY A 27 3.33 -4.44 2.23
CA GLY A 27 2.42 -5.55 2.50
C GLY A 27 3.15 -6.89 2.60
N LEU A 28 2.40 -7.93 3.00
CA LEU A 28 2.90 -9.30 3.12
C LEU A 28 4.14 -9.42 4.01
N THR A 29 4.09 -8.81 5.20
CA THR A 29 5.23 -8.76 6.14
C THR A 29 5.24 -9.93 7.13
N SER A 30 4.13 -10.66 7.27
CA SER A 30 4.01 -11.83 8.16
C SER A 30 4.70 -13.08 7.59
N GLY A 31 5.09 -14.02 8.46
CA GLY A 31 5.84 -15.22 8.05
C GLY A 31 5.16 -16.04 6.94
N GLY A 32 3.84 -16.28 7.04
CA GLY A 32 3.09 -17.02 6.03
C GLY A 32 2.85 -16.22 4.73
N GLY A 33 2.73 -14.90 4.81
CA GLY A 33 2.52 -14.05 3.64
C GLY A 33 3.79 -13.69 2.89
N ARG A 34 4.95 -13.71 3.56
CA ARG A 34 6.21 -13.11 3.10
C ARG A 34 6.64 -13.48 1.70
N ASP A 35 6.61 -14.77 1.39
CA ASP A 35 7.06 -15.29 0.10
C ASP A 35 5.90 -15.82 -0.76
N SER A 36 4.65 -15.50 -0.39
CA SER A 36 3.45 -15.91 -1.14
C SER A 36 3.39 -15.36 -2.57
N MET A 37 4.11 -14.27 -2.85
CA MET A 37 4.27 -13.69 -4.18
C MET A 37 5.65 -13.99 -4.81
N GLY A 38 6.38 -14.95 -4.23
CA GLY A 38 7.73 -15.33 -4.64
C GLY A 38 8.79 -14.90 -3.63
N ILE A 39 9.85 -15.70 -3.54
CA ILE A 39 10.96 -15.48 -2.60
C ILE A 39 11.60 -14.12 -2.87
N GLY A 40 11.73 -13.31 -1.81
CA GLY A 40 12.39 -12.01 -1.88
C GLY A 40 11.54 -10.89 -2.47
N PHE A 41 10.34 -11.17 -2.98
CA PHE A 41 9.43 -10.13 -3.45
C PHE A 41 8.73 -9.44 -2.27
N ARG A 42 8.81 -8.12 -2.20
CA ARG A 42 8.21 -7.32 -1.12
C ARG A 42 7.24 -6.32 -1.73
N PRO A 43 5.93 -6.61 -1.75
CA PRO A 43 4.97 -5.69 -2.32
C PRO A 43 4.85 -4.44 -1.49
N PHE A 44 4.69 -3.32 -2.17
CA PHE A 44 4.32 -2.05 -1.57
C PHE A 44 3.23 -1.39 -2.41
N GLY A 45 2.56 -0.39 -1.85
CA GLY A 45 1.58 0.44 -2.56
C GLY A 45 1.57 1.88 -2.05
N PHE A 46 0.96 2.77 -2.83
CA PHE A 46 0.81 4.18 -2.49
C PHE A 46 -0.44 4.40 -1.62
N ILE A 47 -0.27 5.15 -0.53
CA ILE A 47 -1.37 5.66 0.29
C ILE A 47 -1.76 7.02 -0.29
N LEU A 48 -3.04 7.19 -0.60
CA LEU A 48 -3.56 8.39 -1.25
C LEU A 48 -4.04 9.36 -0.17
N ASN A 49 -3.84 10.67 -0.40
CA ASN A 49 -4.21 11.70 0.59
C ASN A 49 -5.70 11.63 0.98
N ASP A 50 -6.56 11.32 0.02
CA ASP A 50 -8.01 11.17 0.21
C ASP A 50 -8.42 9.87 0.92
N ARG A 51 -7.45 9.03 1.31
CA ARG A 51 -7.65 7.81 2.12
C ARG A 51 -7.02 7.90 3.50
N CYS A 52 -6.51 9.07 3.89
CA CYS A 52 -6.00 9.33 5.22
C CYS A 52 -7.12 9.89 6.11
N LEU A 53 -7.61 9.06 7.02
CA LEU A 53 -8.63 9.41 8.01
C LEU A 53 -7.97 9.92 9.30
N GLN A 54 -8.72 10.71 10.06
CA GLN A 54 -8.34 11.12 11.40
C GLN A 54 -8.74 10.05 12.43
N SER A 55 -8.09 10.10 13.59
CA SER A 55 -8.52 9.28 14.72
C SER A 55 -9.98 9.56 15.04
N SER A 56 -10.74 8.49 15.30
CA SER A 56 -12.17 8.54 15.61
C SER A 56 -13.09 8.92 14.44
N ASP A 57 -12.59 8.98 13.20
CA ASP A 57 -13.45 9.05 12.03
C ASP A 57 -14.33 7.79 11.91
N SER A 58 -15.54 7.98 11.39
CA SER A 58 -16.47 6.90 11.09
C SER A 58 -16.43 6.56 9.60
N LEU A 59 -16.49 5.26 9.28
CA LEU A 59 -16.61 4.76 7.92
C LEU A 59 -17.97 4.10 7.70
N GLN A 60 -18.57 4.34 6.54
CA GLN A 60 -19.79 3.62 6.14
C GLN A 60 -19.39 2.32 5.45
N PHE A 61 -19.69 1.18 6.10
CA PHE A 61 -19.32 -0.15 5.58
C PHE A 61 -19.85 -0.43 4.17
N ALA A 62 -21.00 0.14 3.79
CA ALA A 62 -21.57 -0.02 2.46
C ALA A 62 -20.66 0.50 1.33
N GLU A 63 -19.73 1.40 1.64
CA GLU A 63 -18.79 2.00 0.69
C GLU A 63 -17.47 1.21 0.57
N LEU A 64 -17.27 0.19 1.41
CA LEU A 64 -16.00 -0.53 1.58
C LEU A 64 -16.22 -2.05 1.55
N PRO A 65 -16.52 -2.64 0.38
CA PRO A 65 -16.63 -4.09 0.26
C PRO A 65 -15.27 -4.75 0.55
N ASP A 66 -15.31 -5.89 1.24
CA ASP A 66 -14.14 -6.75 1.50
C ASP A 66 -12.97 -6.05 2.21
N ILE A 67 -13.28 -5.28 3.26
CA ILE A 67 -12.28 -4.57 4.06
C ILE A 67 -11.80 -5.39 5.26
N GLU A 68 -10.51 -5.29 5.55
CA GLU A 68 -9.87 -5.82 6.74
C GLU A 68 -9.17 -4.69 7.51
N VAL A 69 -9.01 -4.87 8.82
CA VAL A 69 -8.29 -3.94 9.70
C VAL A 69 -6.99 -4.60 10.15
N GLU A 70 -5.86 -3.96 9.85
CA GLU A 70 -4.53 -4.40 10.25
C GLU A 70 -3.88 -3.36 11.19
N THR A 71 -3.31 -3.82 12.30
CA THR A 71 -2.54 -2.96 13.21
C THR A 71 -1.10 -2.86 12.74
N GLU A 72 -0.63 -1.65 12.44
CA GLU A 72 0.66 -1.38 11.81
C GLU A 72 1.38 -0.20 12.50
N LEU A 73 2.70 -0.10 12.31
CA LEU A 73 3.48 1.09 12.71
C LEU A 73 3.69 2.01 11.50
N CYS A 74 3.37 3.29 11.67
CA CYS A 74 3.61 4.33 10.66
C CYS A 74 4.86 5.15 11.01
N PHE A 75 5.79 5.25 10.07
CA PHE A 75 7.01 6.06 10.21
C PHE A 75 6.88 7.33 9.38
N ARG A 76 7.12 8.48 10.01
CA ARG A 76 7.18 9.78 9.33
C ARG A 76 8.62 10.24 9.24
N PHE A 77 9.09 10.43 8.01
CA PHE A 77 10.44 10.91 7.74
C PHE A 77 10.48 12.45 7.82
N LYS A 78 11.57 12.98 8.37
CA LYS A 78 11.82 14.44 8.44
C LYS A 78 12.62 14.95 7.24
N ALA A 79 13.22 14.05 6.47
CA ALA A 79 14.00 14.29 5.27
C ALA A 79 13.85 13.08 4.34
N ASP A 80 14.23 13.25 3.09
CA ASP A 80 14.23 12.15 2.11
C ASP A 80 15.19 11.04 2.55
N LEU A 81 14.82 9.81 2.18
CA LEU A 81 15.59 8.59 2.44
C LEU A 81 16.51 8.23 1.28
#